data_AF-A0A369VHC8-F1
#
_entry.id   AF-A0A369VHC8-F1
#
_cell.length_a   1.000
_cell.length_b   1.000
_cell.length_c   1.000
_cell.angle_alpha   90.00
_cell.angle_beta   90.00
_cell.angle_gamma   90.00
#
_symmetry.space_group_name_H-M   'P 1'
#
loop_
_entity.id
_entity.type
_entity.pdbx_description
1 polymer ?
#
loop_
_entity_poly.entity_id
_entity_poly.type
_entity_poly.pdbx_seq_one_letter_code
_entity_poly.pdbx_strand_id
1 'polypeptide(L)'
;MKPIWIVDDDPSIRFVLEKALARENLPTRSFTNPREVLEALTQIPVGDPARQGPQILVSDIRMPGGSGLQLLEKVRELQPGLPVIIMTAYSDLDSAVSAFQRGAFEYLPKPFDLPKAVELIRRAVEESQREEVTEERQAVNAEMLGQAPAMQDVFRAIGRLSQSQVTVLITGESGSGKELVARALHKHSPCADGPFVAINTAAIPKDLLESELFGHERGAFTGAQTQRRGRFEQAEGGTLFLDEIGDMPFDLQTRLLRVLSDGQFYRVGGHAAVKAHVRVIAATHQDLEKRVKEGGFREDLFHRLNVIRLRLPALRERHEDVPMLTRHFLQQSARQLGVEPKRIAESALARLEQFAFPGNVRQLENICHWLTVMAPAQVISLQDLPPEVLEAPVYQPTTRGVPGPAAAVVAERHESLEVATIATVASGTATESVPQATAGSGATHLSRDDGAAPVNGYGGANVTINGTANGTTNGGWEHALESEAQRLLAGGQPEVWDALTRRFESRLIRTALAATHGRRMEAAQRLGIGRNTITRKIQELGLDAPDEG
;
A
#
# COMPACT_ATOMS: atom_id res chain seq x y z
N MET A 1 42.02 5.13 -16.55
CA MET A 1 40.96 4.45 -15.80
C MET A 1 40.60 3.18 -16.54
N LYS A 2 40.31 2.10 -15.80
CA LYS A 2 39.87 0.84 -16.41
C LYS A 2 38.54 1.07 -17.16
N PRO A 3 38.33 0.45 -18.32
CA PRO A 3 37.08 0.63 -19.07
C PRO A 3 35.90 -0.04 -18.37
N ILE A 4 34.71 0.48 -18.61
CA ILE A 4 33.43 -0.11 -18.24
C ILE A 4 32.95 -0.92 -19.43
N TRP A 5 32.72 -2.21 -19.23
CA TRP A 5 32.27 -3.08 -20.30
C TRP A 5 30.76 -3.13 -20.32
N ILE A 6 30.16 -2.96 -21.49
CA ILE A 6 28.70 -3.00 -21.69
C ILE A 6 28.41 -4.14 -22.64
N VAL A 7 27.52 -5.05 -22.27
CA VAL A 7 27.06 -6.13 -23.13
C VAL A 7 25.53 -6.16 -23.14
N ASP A 8 25.00 -5.98 -24.32
CA ASP A 8 23.57 -5.88 -24.61
C ASP A 8 23.40 -6.23 -26.09
N ASP A 9 22.30 -6.82 -26.52
CA ASP A 9 22.05 -7.04 -27.95
C ASP A 9 21.42 -5.81 -28.62
N ASP A 10 20.73 -4.96 -27.87
CA ASP A 10 20.12 -3.72 -28.37
C ASP A 10 21.17 -2.61 -28.60
N PRO A 11 21.42 -2.21 -29.87
CA PRO A 11 22.37 -1.15 -30.19
C PRO A 11 21.98 0.21 -29.59
N SER A 12 20.68 0.46 -29.38
CA SER A 12 20.15 1.70 -28.83
C SER A 12 20.56 1.87 -27.37
N ILE A 13 20.43 0.79 -26.57
CA ILE A 13 20.82 0.79 -25.17
C ILE A 13 22.34 0.98 -25.03
N ARG A 14 23.14 0.26 -25.83
CA ARG A 14 24.62 0.42 -25.82
C ARG A 14 25.02 1.86 -26.17
N PHE A 15 24.48 2.41 -27.25
CA PHE A 15 24.80 3.77 -27.70
C PHE A 15 24.44 4.83 -26.64
N VAL A 16 23.26 4.69 -26.02
CA VAL A 16 22.79 5.63 -25.00
C VAL A 16 23.66 5.59 -23.74
N LEU A 17 24.02 4.39 -23.26
CA LEU A 17 24.92 4.22 -22.12
C LEU A 17 26.34 4.71 -22.42
N GLU A 18 26.90 4.41 -23.60
CA GLU A 18 28.21 4.90 -24.04
C GLU A 18 28.26 6.43 -24.04
N LYS A 19 27.24 7.09 -24.60
CA LYS A 19 27.17 8.55 -24.64
C LYS A 19 27.03 9.15 -23.25
N ALA A 20 26.26 8.53 -22.36
CA ALA A 20 26.09 9.01 -20.99
C ALA A 20 27.40 8.87 -20.18
N LEU A 21 28.08 7.74 -20.28
CA LEU A 21 29.34 7.48 -19.58
C LEU A 21 30.50 8.31 -20.13
N ALA A 22 30.54 8.55 -21.45
CA ALA A 22 31.54 9.41 -22.08
C ALA A 22 31.46 10.87 -21.59
N ARG A 23 30.24 11.38 -21.32
CA ARG A 23 30.04 12.73 -20.74
C ARG A 23 30.66 12.87 -19.36
N GLU A 24 30.79 11.76 -18.63
CA GLU A 24 31.38 11.69 -17.29
C GLU A 24 32.84 11.24 -17.30
N ASN A 25 33.50 11.24 -18.48
CA ASN A 25 34.88 10.80 -18.69
C ASN A 25 35.16 9.35 -18.26
N LEU A 26 34.15 8.48 -18.27
CA LEU A 26 34.29 7.06 -17.99
C LEU A 26 34.50 6.30 -19.31
N PRO A 27 35.68 5.66 -19.53
CA PRO A 27 35.95 4.94 -20.76
C PRO A 27 35.08 3.69 -20.86
N THR A 28 34.49 3.42 -22.02
CA THR A 28 33.61 2.26 -22.24
C THR A 28 34.12 1.34 -23.33
N ARG A 29 33.74 0.06 -23.26
CA ARG A 29 33.88 -0.92 -24.36
C ARG A 29 32.59 -1.73 -24.46
N SER A 30 31.96 -1.73 -25.62
CA SER A 30 30.70 -2.42 -25.83
C SER A 30 30.86 -3.73 -26.59
N PHE A 31 29.98 -4.68 -26.29
CA PHE A 31 29.92 -6.01 -26.87
C PHE A 31 28.48 -6.33 -27.25
N THR A 32 28.31 -7.19 -28.25
CA THR A 32 26.97 -7.56 -28.75
C THR A 32 26.45 -8.89 -28.19
N ASN A 33 27.36 -9.71 -27.67
CA ASN A 33 27.02 -11.03 -27.13
C ASN A 33 27.95 -11.44 -25.98
N PRO A 34 27.51 -12.37 -25.11
CA PRO A 34 28.30 -12.85 -23.97
C PRO A 34 29.63 -13.52 -24.34
N ARG A 35 29.74 -14.12 -25.53
CA ARG A 35 30.93 -14.88 -25.92
C ARG A 35 32.11 -13.96 -26.19
N GLU A 36 31.87 -12.85 -26.88
CA GLU A 36 32.88 -11.80 -27.10
C GLU A 36 33.43 -11.24 -25.78
N VAL A 37 32.60 -11.14 -24.75
CA VAL A 37 33.02 -10.71 -23.41
C VAL A 37 33.99 -11.73 -22.79
N LEU A 38 33.64 -13.02 -22.82
CA LEU A 38 34.49 -14.08 -22.25
C LEU A 38 35.81 -14.24 -23.02
N GLU A 39 35.77 -14.15 -24.35
CA GLU A 39 36.98 -14.12 -25.19
C GLU A 39 37.84 -12.91 -24.86
N ALA A 40 37.23 -11.72 -24.72
CA ALA A 40 37.95 -10.53 -24.34
C ALA A 40 38.54 -10.62 -22.93
N LEU A 41 37.86 -11.26 -21.97
CA LEU A 41 38.35 -11.49 -20.61
C LEU A 41 39.54 -12.45 -20.58
N THR A 42 39.45 -13.57 -21.30
CA THR A 42 40.53 -14.58 -21.36
C THR A 42 41.79 -14.09 -22.09
N GLN A 43 41.65 -13.10 -22.97
CA GLN A 43 42.78 -12.47 -23.67
C GLN A 43 43.50 -11.39 -22.84
N ILE A 44 43.04 -11.08 -21.61
CA ILE A 44 43.70 -10.11 -20.72
C ILE A 44 44.97 -10.75 -20.14
N PRO A 45 46.18 -10.23 -20.44
CA PRO A 45 47.40 -10.74 -19.84
C PRO A 45 47.46 -10.38 -18.36
N VAL A 46 47.77 -11.36 -17.50
CA VAL A 46 48.00 -11.13 -16.07
C VAL A 46 49.25 -10.26 -15.90
N GLY A 47 49.06 -9.00 -15.46
CA GLY A 47 50.16 -8.10 -15.08
C GLY A 47 50.56 -7.00 -16.06
N ASP A 48 49.84 -6.80 -17.18
CA ASP A 48 50.11 -5.70 -18.11
C ASP A 48 49.25 -4.44 -17.81
N PRO A 49 49.85 -3.31 -17.39
CA PRO A 49 49.11 -2.08 -17.10
C PRO A 49 48.49 -1.41 -18.34
N ALA A 50 48.84 -1.82 -19.57
CA ALA A 50 48.29 -1.27 -20.82
C ALA A 50 47.02 -1.99 -21.31
N ARG A 51 46.79 -3.25 -20.91
CA ARG A 51 45.59 -4.04 -21.25
C ARG A 51 44.75 -4.28 -20.01
N GLN A 52 44.24 -3.19 -19.45
CA GLN A 52 43.44 -3.27 -18.24
C GLN A 52 42.08 -3.91 -18.54
N GLY A 53 41.76 -5.00 -17.81
CA GLY A 53 40.42 -5.57 -17.79
C GLY A 53 39.35 -4.57 -17.34
N PRO A 54 38.06 -4.95 -17.43
CA PRO A 54 36.99 -4.06 -17.02
C PRO A 54 37.09 -3.68 -15.54
N GLN A 55 36.62 -2.49 -15.21
CA GLN A 55 36.34 -2.12 -13.82
C GLN A 55 35.00 -2.64 -13.35
N ILE A 56 34.02 -2.63 -14.26
CA ILE A 56 32.65 -3.09 -14.09
C ILE A 56 32.22 -3.73 -15.40
N LEU A 57 31.39 -4.76 -15.30
CA LEU A 57 30.62 -5.29 -16.42
C LEU A 57 29.14 -4.94 -16.24
N VAL A 58 28.53 -4.30 -17.24
CA VAL A 58 27.08 -4.06 -17.31
C VAL A 58 26.51 -5.00 -18.36
N SER A 59 25.67 -5.94 -17.97
CA SER A 59 25.21 -7.05 -18.83
C SER A 59 23.70 -7.20 -18.85
N ASP A 60 23.08 -7.32 -20.04
CA ASP A 60 21.69 -7.77 -20.15
C ASP A 60 21.51 -9.24 -19.68
N ILE A 61 20.41 -9.58 -19.02
CA ILE A 61 20.03 -10.96 -18.65
C ILE A 61 19.79 -11.81 -19.89
N ARG A 62 19.18 -11.26 -20.94
CA ARG A 62 18.78 -12.01 -22.14
C ARG A 62 19.47 -11.45 -23.37
N MET A 63 20.31 -12.26 -24.00
CA MET A 63 20.96 -11.93 -25.26
C MET A 63 20.97 -13.17 -26.18
N PRO A 64 21.02 -13.00 -27.51
CA PRO A 64 21.25 -14.09 -28.42
C PRO A 64 22.59 -14.79 -28.11
N GLY A 65 22.57 -16.12 -27.97
CA GLY A 65 23.77 -16.94 -27.77
C GLY A 65 24.22 -17.17 -26.32
N GLY A 66 23.47 -16.70 -25.32
CA GLY A 66 23.68 -17.02 -23.89
C GLY A 66 22.91 -16.08 -22.95
N SER A 67 22.79 -16.44 -21.67
CA SER A 67 22.18 -15.56 -20.65
C SER A 67 23.23 -14.73 -19.93
N GLY A 68 22.91 -13.48 -19.59
CA GLY A 68 23.73 -12.62 -18.72
C GLY A 68 24.00 -13.22 -17.34
N LEU A 69 23.10 -14.06 -16.82
CA LEU A 69 23.34 -14.77 -15.57
C LEU A 69 24.40 -15.88 -15.74
N GLN A 70 24.46 -16.54 -16.90
CA GLN A 70 25.53 -17.50 -17.21
C GLN A 70 26.87 -16.79 -17.45
N LEU A 71 26.82 -15.57 -18.00
CA LEU A 71 27.99 -14.72 -18.12
C LEU A 71 28.51 -14.32 -16.74
N LEU A 72 27.62 -13.88 -15.84
CA LEU A 72 27.94 -13.50 -14.46
C LEU A 72 28.74 -14.59 -13.72
N GLU A 73 28.29 -15.84 -13.76
CA GLU A 73 28.97 -16.94 -13.06
C GLU A 73 30.36 -17.21 -13.64
N LYS A 74 30.47 -17.27 -14.98
CA LYS A 74 31.77 -17.45 -15.63
C LYS A 74 32.72 -16.28 -15.35
N VAL A 75 32.18 -15.07 -15.27
CA VAL A 75 32.93 -13.86 -14.91
C VAL A 75 33.39 -13.94 -13.46
N ARG A 76 32.54 -14.44 -12.55
CA ARG A 76 32.90 -14.67 -11.13
C ARG A 76 33.97 -15.74 -10.99
N GLU A 77 33.92 -16.82 -11.78
CA GLU A 77 34.96 -17.85 -11.82
C GLU A 77 36.31 -17.30 -12.32
N LEU A 78 36.28 -16.45 -13.35
CA LEU A 78 37.49 -15.89 -13.97
C LEU A 78 38.07 -14.71 -13.19
N GLN A 79 37.21 -13.85 -12.63
CA GLN A 79 37.58 -12.62 -11.93
C GLN A 79 36.56 -12.32 -10.80
N PRO A 80 36.69 -12.96 -9.63
CA PRO A 80 35.69 -12.86 -8.58
C PRO A 80 35.55 -11.45 -7.98
N GLY A 81 36.57 -10.59 -8.10
CA GLY A 81 36.50 -9.18 -7.70
C GLY A 81 35.87 -8.22 -8.72
N LEU A 82 35.40 -8.68 -9.89
CA LEU A 82 34.76 -7.81 -10.88
C LEU A 82 33.28 -7.56 -10.52
N PRO A 83 32.87 -6.34 -10.15
CA PRO A 83 31.44 -6.03 -9.99
C PRO A 83 30.70 -6.13 -11.32
N VAL A 84 29.56 -6.81 -11.29
CA VAL A 84 28.70 -6.98 -12.46
C VAL A 84 27.32 -6.38 -12.17
N ILE A 85 26.89 -5.43 -12.99
CA ILE A 85 25.54 -4.87 -12.97
C ILE A 85 24.71 -5.60 -14.02
N ILE A 86 23.56 -6.13 -13.61
CA ILE A 86 22.66 -6.87 -14.48
C ILE A 86 21.52 -5.96 -14.96
N MET A 87 21.35 -5.83 -16.28
CA MET A 87 20.23 -5.14 -16.91
C MET A 87 19.13 -6.13 -17.29
N THR A 88 17.86 -5.78 -17.17
CA THR A 88 16.77 -6.66 -17.64
C THR A 88 15.56 -5.88 -18.09
N ALA A 89 14.83 -6.43 -19.05
CA ALA A 89 13.49 -5.97 -19.43
C ALA A 89 12.37 -6.60 -18.57
N TYR A 90 12.68 -7.61 -17.76
CA TYR A 90 11.72 -8.29 -16.91
C TYR A 90 11.63 -7.65 -15.53
N SER A 91 10.39 -7.42 -15.11
CA SER A 91 10.00 -6.78 -13.86
C SER A 91 9.56 -7.81 -12.81
N ASP A 92 10.17 -8.99 -12.80
CA ASP A 92 9.79 -10.10 -11.94
C ASP A 92 10.83 -10.34 -10.85
N LEU A 93 10.34 -10.71 -9.67
CA LEU A 93 11.13 -10.82 -8.46
C LEU A 93 12.26 -11.86 -8.58
N ASP A 94 11.99 -13.05 -9.12
CA ASP A 94 12.97 -14.15 -9.11
C ASP A 94 14.20 -13.84 -9.98
N SER A 95 14.03 -13.12 -11.09
CA SER A 95 15.16 -12.67 -11.91
C SER A 95 16.07 -11.73 -11.13
N ALA A 96 15.49 -10.78 -10.40
CA ALA A 96 16.24 -9.85 -9.55
C ALA A 96 16.96 -10.60 -8.43
N VAL A 97 16.28 -11.50 -7.72
CA VAL A 97 16.87 -12.26 -6.62
C VAL A 97 17.96 -13.21 -7.12
N SER A 98 17.74 -13.91 -8.24
CA SER A 98 18.75 -14.81 -8.82
C SER A 98 20.01 -14.06 -9.24
N ALA A 99 19.89 -12.82 -9.72
CA ALA A 99 21.06 -11.98 -10.01
C ALA A 99 21.87 -11.70 -8.74
N PHE A 100 21.23 -11.31 -7.63
CA PHE A 100 21.93 -11.03 -6.36
C PHE A 100 22.51 -12.30 -5.72
N GLN A 101 21.76 -13.40 -5.68
CA GLN A 101 22.27 -14.69 -5.22
C GLN A 101 23.47 -15.14 -6.04
N ARG A 102 23.51 -14.76 -7.32
CA ARG A 102 24.62 -15.02 -8.23
C ARG A 102 25.76 -14.00 -8.16
N GLY A 103 25.79 -13.18 -7.12
CA GLY A 103 26.85 -12.21 -6.92
C GLY A 103 26.80 -11.04 -7.91
N ALA A 104 25.65 -10.68 -8.47
CA ALA A 104 25.52 -9.38 -9.12
C ALA A 104 25.76 -8.26 -8.09
N PHE A 105 26.50 -7.24 -8.48
CA PHE A 105 26.72 -6.05 -7.66
C PHE A 105 25.41 -5.28 -7.47
N GLU A 106 24.72 -5.03 -8.58
CA GLU A 106 23.41 -4.41 -8.58
C GLU A 106 22.64 -4.83 -9.84
N TYR A 107 21.36 -4.48 -9.85
CA TYR A 107 20.40 -4.72 -10.89
C TYR A 107 19.83 -3.39 -11.43
N LEU A 108 19.69 -3.24 -12.75
CA LEU A 108 19.17 -2.06 -13.45
C LEU A 108 17.97 -2.43 -14.35
N PRO A 109 16.72 -2.03 -13.99
CA PRO A 109 15.54 -2.35 -14.79
C PRO A 109 15.46 -1.50 -16.07
N LYS A 110 15.05 -2.09 -17.19
CA LYS A 110 14.71 -1.38 -18.43
C LYS A 110 13.18 -1.12 -18.48
N PRO A 111 12.72 0.09 -18.83
CA PRO A 111 13.51 1.29 -19.13
C PRO A 111 14.08 1.94 -17.86
N PHE A 112 15.31 2.49 -17.96
CA PHE A 112 15.98 3.19 -16.85
C PHE A 112 16.24 4.65 -17.17
N ASP A 113 16.43 5.44 -16.11
CA ASP A 113 16.89 6.82 -16.19
C ASP A 113 18.42 6.88 -16.27
N LEU A 114 18.95 7.63 -17.24
CA LEU A 114 20.38 7.70 -17.56
C LEU A 114 21.25 8.20 -16.39
N PRO A 115 20.90 9.30 -15.69
CA PRO A 115 21.68 9.78 -14.55
C PRO A 115 21.74 8.74 -13.42
N LYS A 116 20.64 8.03 -13.15
CA LYS A 116 20.61 6.97 -12.13
C LYS A 116 21.51 5.79 -12.50
N ALA A 117 21.51 5.39 -13.78
CA ALA A 117 22.39 4.32 -14.26
C ALA A 117 23.88 4.70 -14.11
N VAL A 118 24.23 5.94 -14.46
CA VAL A 118 25.59 6.49 -14.32
C VAL A 118 26.02 6.57 -12.85
N GLU A 119 25.14 7.04 -11.95
CA GLU A 119 25.39 7.08 -10.51
C GLU A 119 25.65 5.68 -9.95
N LEU A 120 24.84 4.70 -10.34
CA LEU A 120 25.02 3.31 -9.92
C LEU A 120 26.37 2.75 -10.36
N ILE A 121 26.75 3.02 -11.61
CA ILE A 121 28.04 2.61 -12.17
C ILE A 121 29.19 3.27 -11.41
N ARG A 122 29.10 4.56 -11.07
CA ARG A 122 30.11 5.24 -10.25
C ARG A 122 30.28 4.59 -8.88
N ARG A 123 29.17 4.31 -8.20
CA ARG A 123 29.20 3.62 -6.92
C ARG A 123 29.83 2.24 -7.02
N ALA A 124 29.54 1.49 -8.07
CA ALA A 124 30.17 0.20 -8.34
C ALA A 124 31.69 0.33 -8.58
N VAL A 125 32.15 1.43 -9.21
CA VAL A 125 33.57 1.69 -9.46
C VAL A 125 34.29 1.89 -8.12
N GLU A 126 33.68 2.66 -7.22
CA GLU A 126 34.19 2.97 -5.88
C GLU A 126 34.22 1.74 -4.97
N GLU A 127 33.17 0.92 -4.99
CA GLU A 127 33.05 -0.28 -4.14
C GLU A 127 33.90 -1.46 -4.63
N SER A 128 34.27 -1.52 -5.93
CA SER A 128 35.15 -2.57 -6.50
C SER A 128 36.52 -2.71 -5.83
N GLN A 129 36.86 -1.82 -4.91
CA GLN A 129 38.07 -1.81 -4.10
C GLN A 129 37.95 -2.60 -2.78
N ARG A 130 36.77 -3.14 -2.42
CA ARG A 130 36.50 -3.81 -1.13
C ARG A 130 35.71 -5.13 -1.29
N GLU A 131 36.46 -6.23 -1.41
CA GLU A 131 36.13 -7.63 -1.04
C GLU A 131 34.95 -8.41 -1.66
N GLU A 132 35.17 -9.74 -1.68
CA GLU A 132 34.41 -10.83 -2.32
C GLU A 132 33.54 -11.59 -1.30
N VAL A 133 32.54 -12.38 -1.76
CA VAL A 133 32.24 -13.78 -1.34
C VAL A 133 30.89 -14.32 -1.92
N THR A 134 31.04 -15.46 -2.62
CA THR A 134 30.28 -16.73 -2.79
C THR A 134 28.76 -16.81 -3.04
N GLU A 135 28.39 -17.61 -4.08
CA GLU A 135 27.05 -17.98 -4.58
C GLU A 135 26.67 -19.45 -4.30
N GLU A 136 25.36 -19.74 -4.19
CA GLU A 136 24.73 -21.03 -4.53
C GLU A 136 23.34 -20.79 -5.17
N ARG A 137 22.97 -21.62 -6.17
CA ARG A 137 21.84 -21.44 -7.10
C ARG A 137 20.66 -22.35 -6.81
N GLN A 138 19.44 -21.84 -6.97
CA GLN A 138 18.26 -22.58 -7.47
C GLN A 138 17.33 -21.66 -8.30
N ALA A 139 16.49 -22.22 -9.16
CA ALA A 139 15.64 -21.49 -10.09
C ALA A 139 14.23 -22.09 -10.16
N VAL A 140 13.15 -21.36 -9.80
CA VAL A 140 11.76 -21.66 -10.23
C VAL A 140 10.78 -20.47 -10.03
N ASN A 141 9.88 -20.24 -11.01
CA ASN A 141 8.55 -19.55 -11.05
C ASN A 141 8.26 -18.24 -10.27
N ALA A 142 7.90 -17.20 -11.05
CA ALA A 142 7.53 -15.84 -10.61
C ALA A 142 6.15 -15.74 -9.93
N GLU A 143 6.16 -15.45 -8.63
CA GLU A 143 4.94 -15.20 -7.81
C GLU A 143 4.60 -13.71 -7.63
N MET A 144 5.58 -12.81 -7.81
CA MET A 144 5.39 -11.37 -7.61
C MET A 144 5.78 -10.58 -8.86
N LEU A 145 4.86 -9.71 -9.30
CA LEU A 145 5.00 -8.89 -10.50
C LEU A 145 4.95 -7.40 -10.13
N GLY A 146 5.81 -6.58 -10.76
CA GLY A 146 5.72 -5.13 -10.66
C GLY A 146 6.84 -4.43 -11.44
N GLN A 147 6.50 -3.55 -12.38
CA GLN A 147 7.42 -2.82 -13.25
C GLN A 147 7.71 -1.41 -12.73
N ALA A 148 6.84 -0.86 -11.89
CA ALA A 148 7.00 0.47 -11.34
C ALA A 148 8.33 0.64 -10.59
N PRO A 149 9.04 1.78 -10.72
CA PRO A 149 10.32 2.00 -10.07
C PRO A 149 10.31 1.72 -8.56
N ALA A 150 9.22 2.10 -7.88
CA ALA A 150 9.05 1.85 -6.44
C ALA A 150 9.00 0.36 -6.08
N MET A 151 8.45 -0.50 -6.95
CA MET A 151 8.49 -1.96 -6.76
C MET A 151 9.85 -2.56 -7.09
N GLN A 152 10.56 -1.99 -8.05
CA GLN A 152 11.92 -2.42 -8.38
C GLN A 152 12.89 -2.18 -7.21
N ASP A 153 12.71 -1.10 -6.45
CA ASP A 153 13.46 -0.86 -5.20
C ASP A 153 13.18 -1.95 -4.16
N VAL A 154 11.93 -2.40 -4.04
CA VAL A 154 11.54 -3.50 -3.15
C VAL A 154 12.18 -4.82 -3.58
N PHE A 155 12.18 -5.15 -4.88
CA PHE A 155 12.82 -6.37 -5.38
C PHE A 155 14.33 -6.37 -5.15
N ARG A 156 14.98 -5.22 -5.33
CA ARG A 156 16.40 -5.05 -4.98
C ARG A 156 16.65 -5.29 -3.49
N ALA A 157 15.80 -4.74 -2.62
CA ALA A 157 15.91 -4.99 -1.18
C ALA A 157 15.73 -6.48 -0.84
N ILE A 158 14.74 -7.17 -1.43
CA ILE A 158 14.54 -8.61 -1.23
C ILE A 158 15.76 -9.41 -1.71
N GLY A 159 16.30 -9.07 -2.89
CA GLY A 159 17.50 -9.70 -3.44
C GLY A 159 18.72 -9.58 -2.50
N ARG A 160 18.98 -8.38 -1.97
CA ARG A 160 20.08 -8.16 -1.00
C ARG A 160 19.85 -8.87 0.33
N LEU A 161 18.60 -9.02 0.77
CA LEU A 161 18.25 -9.67 2.03
C LEU A 161 18.12 -11.20 1.91
N SER A 162 18.14 -11.74 0.69
CA SER A 162 17.93 -13.17 0.42
C SER A 162 18.89 -14.04 1.23
N GLN A 163 20.19 -13.72 1.23
CA GLN A 163 21.22 -14.48 1.94
C GLN A 163 21.32 -14.18 3.46
N SER A 164 20.46 -13.31 3.99
CA SER A 164 20.51 -12.88 5.39
C SER A 164 19.34 -13.43 6.19
N GLN A 165 19.63 -13.93 7.40
CA GLN A 165 18.61 -14.37 8.36
C GLN A 165 18.14 -13.24 9.31
N VAL A 166 18.51 -11.99 9.01
CA VAL A 166 18.10 -10.83 9.81
C VAL A 166 16.58 -10.65 9.80
N THR A 167 16.03 -10.19 10.93
CA THR A 167 14.62 -9.84 11.07
C THR A 167 14.25 -8.69 10.15
N VAL A 168 13.21 -8.89 9.35
CA VAL A 168 12.69 -7.86 8.43
C VAL A 168 11.30 -7.42 8.89
N LEU A 169 11.11 -6.11 9.03
CA LEU A 169 9.82 -5.48 9.28
C LEU A 169 9.26 -4.93 7.96
N ILE A 170 8.18 -5.54 7.46
CA ILE A 170 7.48 -5.15 6.25
C ILE A 170 6.35 -4.19 6.62
N THR A 171 6.45 -2.94 6.17
CA THR A 171 5.40 -1.93 6.41
C THR A 171 4.66 -1.63 5.12
N GLY A 172 3.34 -1.54 5.17
CA GLY A 172 2.54 -1.20 4.00
C GLY A 172 1.04 -1.34 4.26
N GLU A 173 0.24 -0.65 3.45
CA GLU A 173 -1.21 -0.67 3.59
C GLU A 173 -1.80 -2.08 3.46
N SER A 174 -2.99 -2.27 4.01
CA SER A 174 -3.71 -3.54 3.86
C SER A 174 -3.94 -3.86 2.38
N GLY A 175 -3.75 -5.12 2.00
CA GLY A 175 -3.91 -5.58 0.62
C GLY A 175 -2.78 -5.20 -0.34
N SER A 176 -1.65 -4.66 0.13
CA SER A 176 -0.50 -4.30 -0.73
C SER A 176 0.40 -5.47 -1.16
N GLY A 177 0.24 -6.65 -0.54
CA GLY A 177 1.02 -7.87 -0.85
C GLY A 177 2.15 -8.20 0.14
N LYS A 178 2.06 -7.74 1.41
CA LYS A 178 3.08 -7.98 2.45
C LYS A 178 3.43 -9.46 2.64
N GLU A 179 2.43 -10.35 2.62
CA GLU A 179 2.65 -11.80 2.77
C GLU A 179 3.46 -12.37 1.60
N LEU A 180 3.20 -11.92 0.36
CA LEU A 180 3.98 -12.36 -0.80
C LEU A 180 5.45 -11.94 -0.68
N VAL A 181 5.74 -10.77 -0.11
CA VAL A 181 7.11 -10.33 0.19
C VAL A 181 7.76 -11.24 1.24
N ALA A 182 7.02 -11.60 2.29
CA ALA A 182 7.53 -12.50 3.32
C ALA A 182 7.83 -13.90 2.77
N ARG A 183 6.95 -14.44 1.92
CA ARG A 183 7.17 -15.72 1.22
C ARG A 183 8.38 -15.66 0.31
N ALA A 184 8.53 -14.58 -0.45
CA ALA A 184 9.70 -14.32 -1.27
C ALA A 184 11.01 -14.31 -0.46
N LEU A 185 11.03 -13.59 0.66
CA LEU A 185 12.19 -13.53 1.55
C LEU A 185 12.55 -14.90 2.12
N HIS A 186 11.57 -15.74 2.42
CA HIS A 186 11.79 -17.11 2.90
C HIS A 186 12.32 -18.03 1.78
N LYS A 187 11.63 -18.07 0.63
CA LYS A 187 11.95 -18.90 -0.54
C LYS A 187 13.40 -18.71 -1.00
N HIS A 188 13.92 -17.49 -0.90
CA HIS A 188 15.26 -17.16 -1.37
C HIS A 188 16.33 -17.14 -0.27
N SER A 189 16.03 -17.69 0.91
CA SER A 189 16.93 -17.66 2.05
C SER A 189 17.60 -18.98 2.36
N PRO A 190 18.66 -18.99 3.20
CA PRO A 190 19.32 -20.22 3.60
C PRO A 190 18.40 -21.22 4.34
N CYS A 191 17.25 -20.77 4.85
CA CYS A 191 16.24 -21.62 5.49
C CYS A 191 15.01 -21.89 4.61
N ALA A 192 15.14 -21.77 3.28
CA ALA A 192 14.06 -22.02 2.33
C ALA A 192 13.52 -23.46 2.35
N ASP A 193 14.35 -24.44 2.69
CA ASP A 193 13.93 -25.84 2.86
C ASP A 193 13.15 -26.08 4.16
N GLY A 194 13.20 -25.13 5.09
CA GLY A 194 12.47 -25.16 6.36
C GLY A 194 11.00 -24.74 6.20
N PRO A 195 10.17 -24.92 7.25
CA PRO A 195 8.76 -24.55 7.20
C PRO A 195 8.55 -23.02 7.15
N PHE A 196 7.67 -22.57 6.26
CA PHE A 196 7.09 -21.22 6.32
C PHE A 196 5.78 -21.24 7.10
N VAL A 197 5.79 -20.71 8.32
CA VAL A 197 4.60 -20.63 9.18
C VAL A 197 4.12 -19.19 9.24
N ALA A 198 2.93 -18.92 8.71
CA ALA A 198 2.30 -17.61 8.80
C ALA A 198 1.25 -17.58 9.91
N ILE A 199 1.20 -16.47 10.65
CA ILE A 199 0.16 -16.18 11.62
C ILE A 199 -0.27 -14.72 11.48
N ASN A 200 -1.58 -14.50 11.36
CA ASN A 200 -2.15 -13.16 11.40
C ASN A 200 -2.70 -12.90 12.80
N THR A 201 -2.09 -11.95 13.50
CA THR A 201 -2.43 -11.61 14.90
C THR A 201 -3.82 -11.00 15.04
N ALA A 202 -4.31 -10.29 14.01
CA ALA A 202 -5.61 -9.64 14.01
C ALA A 202 -6.77 -10.63 13.77
N ALA A 203 -6.50 -11.77 13.12
CA ALA A 203 -7.49 -12.79 12.84
C ALA A 203 -7.77 -13.75 14.02
N ILE A 204 -6.88 -13.78 15.02
CA ILE A 204 -6.96 -14.71 16.16
C ILE A 204 -7.44 -13.95 17.40
N PRO A 205 -8.44 -14.46 18.14
CA PRO A 205 -8.85 -13.87 19.41
C PRO A 205 -7.67 -13.70 20.37
N LYS A 206 -7.60 -12.55 21.05
CA LYS A 206 -6.47 -12.18 21.93
C LYS A 206 -6.15 -13.27 22.97
N ASP A 207 -7.17 -13.89 23.54
CA ASP A 207 -7.04 -14.93 24.57
C ASP A 207 -6.43 -16.23 24.04
N LEU A 208 -6.54 -16.49 22.74
CA LEU A 208 -6.02 -17.69 22.08
C LEU A 208 -4.65 -17.46 21.42
N LEU A 209 -4.29 -16.21 21.14
CA LEU A 209 -3.08 -15.87 20.40
C LEU A 209 -1.80 -16.37 21.11
N GLU A 210 -1.76 -16.28 22.45
CA GLU A 210 -0.64 -16.80 23.24
C GLU A 210 -0.46 -18.32 23.06
N SER A 211 -1.56 -19.06 23.13
CA SER A 211 -1.60 -20.51 22.97
C SER A 211 -1.29 -20.95 21.53
N GLU A 212 -1.71 -20.18 20.52
CA GLU A 212 -1.35 -20.45 19.12
C GLU A 212 0.15 -20.22 18.88
N LEU A 213 0.73 -19.13 19.39
CA LEU A 213 2.16 -18.81 19.18
C LEU A 213 3.10 -19.75 19.93
N PHE A 214 2.87 -19.95 21.23
CA PHE A 214 3.80 -20.68 22.11
C PHE A 214 3.34 -22.11 22.42
N GLY A 215 2.11 -22.48 22.08
CA GLY A 215 1.57 -23.79 22.46
C GLY A 215 1.23 -23.86 23.95
N HIS A 216 0.62 -24.96 24.36
CA HIS A 216 0.19 -25.16 25.74
C HIS A 216 0.41 -26.58 26.21
N GLU A 217 0.61 -26.72 27.52
CA GLU A 217 0.60 -27.99 28.21
C GLU A 217 -0.82 -28.45 28.54
N ARG A 218 -1.00 -29.75 28.76
CA ARG A 218 -2.29 -30.31 29.18
C ARG A 218 -2.71 -29.69 30.52
N GLY A 219 -3.90 -29.11 30.57
CA GLY A 219 -4.45 -28.45 31.76
C GLY A 219 -4.05 -26.99 31.95
N ALA A 220 -3.41 -26.34 30.96
CA ALA A 220 -3.00 -24.95 31.05
C ALA A 220 -4.15 -23.93 31.21
N PHE A 221 -5.33 -24.25 30.67
CA PHE A 221 -6.56 -23.46 30.79
C PHE A 221 -7.80 -24.35 30.63
N THR A 222 -8.98 -23.82 30.90
CA THR A 222 -10.25 -24.54 30.74
C THR A 222 -10.46 -24.97 29.28
N GLY A 223 -10.42 -26.28 29.02
CA GLY A 223 -10.51 -26.85 27.67
C GLY A 223 -9.19 -27.37 27.09
N ALA A 224 -8.04 -27.15 27.76
CA ALA A 224 -6.74 -27.70 27.36
C ALA A 224 -6.61 -29.19 27.70
N GLN A 225 -7.37 -30.05 27.01
CA GLN A 225 -7.38 -31.50 27.27
C GLN A 225 -6.13 -32.23 26.75
N THR A 226 -5.45 -31.66 25.75
CA THR A 226 -4.24 -32.21 25.14
C THR A 226 -3.15 -31.15 25.12
N GLN A 227 -1.90 -31.59 24.98
CA GLN A 227 -0.78 -30.70 24.73
C GLN A 227 -0.76 -30.31 23.25
N ARG A 228 -0.47 -29.04 22.94
CA ARG A 228 -0.42 -28.55 21.55
C ARG A 228 0.86 -27.75 21.30
N ARG A 229 1.52 -28.05 20.17
CA ARG A 229 2.71 -27.34 19.68
C ARG A 229 2.32 -25.98 19.11
N GLY A 230 3.02 -24.92 19.52
CA GLY A 230 2.81 -23.56 19.03
C GLY A 230 3.44 -23.29 17.66
N ARG A 231 3.18 -22.10 17.10
CA ARG A 231 3.75 -21.68 15.81
C ARG A 231 5.26 -21.54 15.82
N PHE A 232 5.86 -21.09 16.93
CA PHE A 232 7.32 -21.07 17.05
C PHE A 232 7.94 -22.46 16.89
N GLU A 233 7.33 -23.46 17.52
CA GLU A 233 7.81 -24.84 17.45
C GLU A 233 7.54 -25.51 16.08
N GLN A 234 6.47 -25.10 15.39
CA GLN A 234 6.17 -25.53 14.03
C GLN A 234 7.11 -24.90 13.00
N ALA A 235 7.62 -23.70 13.28
CA ALA A 235 8.50 -22.94 12.40
C ALA A 235 10.00 -23.26 12.58
N GLU A 236 10.32 -24.27 13.40
CA GLU A 236 11.70 -24.64 13.71
C GLU A 236 12.53 -24.92 12.46
N GLY A 237 13.71 -24.28 12.36
CA GLY A 237 14.60 -24.40 11.20
C GLY A 237 14.10 -23.65 9.95
N GLY A 238 12.98 -22.94 10.04
CA GLY A 238 12.36 -22.23 8.92
C GLY A 238 12.12 -20.74 9.21
N THR A 239 10.94 -20.25 8.84
CA THR A 239 10.54 -18.85 8.99
C THR A 239 9.16 -18.73 9.62
N LEU A 240 9.05 -17.89 10.65
CA LEU A 240 7.78 -17.45 11.22
C LEU A 240 7.44 -16.06 10.70
N PHE A 241 6.34 -15.98 9.95
CA PHE A 241 5.78 -14.72 9.47
C PHE A 241 4.67 -14.23 10.41
N LEU A 242 4.91 -13.11 11.06
CA LEU A 242 3.98 -12.42 11.96
C LEU A 242 3.28 -11.29 11.19
N ASP A 243 2.10 -11.56 10.66
CA ASP A 243 1.28 -10.54 9.99
C ASP A 243 0.47 -9.73 11.00
N GLU A 244 0.35 -8.44 10.71
CA GLU A 244 -0.29 -7.43 11.56
C GLU A 244 0.26 -7.34 13.00
N ILE A 245 1.58 -7.38 13.16
CA ILE A 245 2.25 -7.37 14.48
C ILE A 245 1.82 -6.19 15.39
N GLY A 246 1.36 -5.07 14.81
CA GLY A 246 0.83 -3.93 15.57
C GLY A 246 -0.45 -4.23 16.36
N ASP A 247 -1.21 -5.27 16.00
CA ASP A 247 -2.42 -5.71 16.70
C ASP A 247 -2.14 -6.69 17.86
N MET A 248 -0.87 -7.04 18.10
CA MET A 248 -0.48 -7.93 19.18
C MET A 248 -0.76 -7.29 20.57
N PRO A 249 -1.45 -8.00 21.48
CA PRO A 249 -1.67 -7.54 22.85
C PRO A 249 -0.37 -7.21 23.57
N PHE A 250 -0.38 -6.15 24.37
CA PHE A 250 0.82 -5.62 25.03
C PHE A 250 1.54 -6.64 25.93
N ASP A 251 0.78 -7.45 26.68
CA ASP A 251 1.34 -8.47 27.56
C ASP A 251 2.13 -9.55 26.81
N LEU A 252 1.70 -9.84 25.58
CA LEU A 252 2.31 -10.85 24.73
C LEU A 252 3.61 -10.37 24.08
N GLN A 253 3.74 -9.06 23.86
CA GLN A 253 4.92 -8.44 23.27
C GLN A 253 6.18 -8.71 24.11
N THR A 254 6.06 -8.71 25.44
CA THR A 254 7.18 -9.01 26.35
C THR A 254 7.68 -10.45 26.17
N ARG A 255 6.77 -11.39 25.95
CA ARG A 255 7.15 -12.80 25.72
C ARG A 255 7.79 -12.97 24.35
N LEU A 256 7.21 -12.35 23.32
CA LEU A 256 7.79 -12.34 21.98
C LEU A 256 9.22 -11.79 22.00
N LEU A 257 9.46 -10.67 22.68
CA LEU A 257 10.80 -10.08 22.84
C LEU A 257 11.80 -11.08 23.46
N ARG A 258 11.38 -11.83 24.49
CA ARG A 258 12.23 -12.87 25.11
C ARG A 258 12.59 -13.96 24.12
N VAL A 259 11.62 -14.47 23.35
CA VAL A 259 11.90 -15.52 22.35
C VAL A 259 12.85 -15.00 21.27
N LEU A 260 12.62 -13.78 20.78
CA LEU A 260 13.48 -13.16 19.79
C LEU A 260 14.90 -12.95 20.30
N SER A 261 15.06 -12.67 21.60
CA SER A 261 16.36 -12.38 22.23
C SER A 261 17.13 -13.62 22.65
N ASP A 262 16.46 -14.56 23.32
CA ASP A 262 17.08 -15.70 23.98
C ASP A 262 16.98 -17.00 23.15
N GLY A 263 16.14 -17.03 22.10
CA GLY A 263 15.90 -18.22 21.27
C GLY A 263 15.16 -19.35 21.99
N GLN A 264 14.57 -19.07 23.14
CA GLN A 264 13.84 -20.04 23.96
C GLN A 264 12.57 -19.44 24.55
N PHE A 265 11.58 -20.29 24.79
CA PHE A 265 10.29 -19.90 25.35
C PHE A 265 9.69 -21.01 26.20
N TYR A 266 8.61 -20.70 26.91
CA TYR A 266 7.83 -21.67 27.68
C TYR A 266 6.44 -21.77 27.09
N ARG A 267 5.92 -22.99 26.98
CA ARG A 267 4.51 -23.24 26.67
C ARG A 267 3.62 -22.65 27.76
N VAL A 268 2.38 -22.30 27.41
CA VAL A 268 1.41 -21.86 28.42
C VAL A 268 1.19 -22.97 29.44
N GLY A 269 1.37 -22.65 30.73
CA GLY A 269 1.32 -23.61 31.84
C GLY A 269 2.52 -24.57 31.93
N GLY A 270 3.53 -24.43 31.08
CA GLY A 270 4.73 -25.26 31.06
C GLY A 270 5.90 -24.64 31.83
N HIS A 271 6.77 -25.50 32.38
CA HIS A 271 8.00 -25.10 33.07
C HIS A 271 9.28 -25.54 32.32
N ALA A 272 9.14 -26.34 31.27
CA ALA A 272 10.26 -26.73 30.43
C ALA A 272 10.50 -25.68 29.34
N ALA A 273 11.75 -25.21 29.23
CA ALA A 273 12.15 -24.32 28.16
C ALA A 273 12.21 -25.08 26.83
N VAL A 274 11.58 -24.51 25.80
CA VAL A 274 11.61 -24.99 24.42
C VAL A 274 12.50 -24.04 23.64
N LYS A 275 13.57 -24.57 23.04
CA LYS A 275 14.40 -23.80 22.10
C LYS A 275 13.73 -23.80 20.74
N ALA A 276 13.72 -22.63 20.10
CA ALA A 276 13.32 -22.57 18.71
C ALA A 276 14.22 -21.63 17.90
N HIS A 277 14.93 -22.20 16.93
CA HIS A 277 15.74 -21.48 15.96
C HIS A 277 14.89 -21.14 14.74
N VAL A 278 14.33 -19.93 14.76
CA VAL A 278 13.36 -19.47 13.75
C VAL A 278 13.75 -18.10 13.23
N ARG A 279 13.78 -17.93 11.91
CA ARG A 279 13.85 -16.61 11.29
C ARG A 279 12.51 -15.92 11.43
N VAL A 280 12.48 -14.69 11.93
CA VAL A 280 11.22 -13.95 12.08
C VAL A 280 11.11 -12.86 11.01
N ILE A 281 9.97 -12.81 10.35
CA ILE A 281 9.57 -11.73 9.45
C ILE A 281 8.27 -11.15 10.02
N ALA A 282 8.22 -9.84 10.24
CA ALA A 282 7.03 -9.18 10.77
C ALA A 282 6.43 -8.25 9.72
N ALA A 283 5.11 -8.11 9.70
CA ALA A 283 4.41 -7.18 8.84
C ALA A 283 3.36 -6.37 9.61
N THR A 284 3.12 -5.13 9.19
CA THR A 284 2.10 -4.26 9.78
C THR A 284 1.64 -3.18 8.79
N HIS A 285 0.37 -2.80 8.86
CA HIS A 285 -0.13 -1.58 8.24
C HIS A 285 -0.12 -0.36 9.17
N GLN A 286 0.06 -0.58 10.48
CA GLN A 286 0.05 0.47 11.49
C GLN A 286 1.43 1.14 11.62
N ASP A 287 1.43 2.42 11.98
CA ASP A 287 2.63 3.17 12.36
C ASP A 287 3.05 2.76 13.79
N LEU A 288 4.08 1.91 13.89
CA LEU A 288 4.54 1.38 15.17
C LEU A 288 5.19 2.46 16.01
N GLU A 289 5.88 3.43 15.40
CA GLU A 289 6.50 4.55 16.11
C GLU A 289 5.45 5.40 16.84
N LYS A 290 4.31 5.66 16.19
CA LYS A 290 3.16 6.32 16.81
C LYS A 290 2.59 5.46 17.93
N ARG A 291 2.40 4.15 17.71
CA ARG A 291 1.90 3.24 18.75
C ARG A 291 2.81 3.15 19.98
N VAL A 292 4.12 3.22 19.79
CA VAL A 292 5.09 3.26 20.90
C VAL A 292 4.87 4.52 21.73
N LYS A 293 4.75 5.69 21.09
CA LYS A 293 4.46 6.96 21.78
C LYS A 293 3.13 6.95 22.53
N GLU A 294 2.13 6.26 21.99
CA GLU A 294 0.80 6.11 22.59
C GLU A 294 0.73 4.98 23.65
N GLY A 295 1.84 4.28 23.93
CA GLY A 295 1.89 3.17 24.88
C GLY A 295 1.20 1.89 24.39
N GLY A 296 0.77 1.84 23.13
CA GLY A 296 0.10 0.70 22.50
C GLY A 296 1.05 -0.34 21.92
N PHE A 297 2.37 -0.11 21.94
CA PHE A 297 3.41 -1.05 21.51
C PHE A 297 4.69 -0.80 22.32
N ARG A 298 5.43 -1.86 22.65
CA ARG A 298 6.66 -1.73 23.44
C ARG A 298 7.83 -1.24 22.58
N GLU A 299 8.56 -0.27 23.10
CA GLU A 299 9.74 0.31 22.46
C GLU A 299 10.86 -0.73 22.24
N ASP A 300 11.12 -1.57 23.24
CA ASP A 300 12.14 -2.63 23.20
C ASP A 300 11.86 -3.67 22.08
N LEU A 301 10.62 -4.12 21.95
CA LEU A 301 10.18 -5.01 20.87
C LEU A 301 10.26 -4.32 19.50
N PHE A 302 9.87 -3.04 19.41
CA PHE A 302 9.96 -2.29 18.16
C PHE A 302 11.40 -2.25 17.64
N HIS A 303 12.36 -1.92 18.49
CA HIS A 303 13.78 -1.93 18.10
C HIS A 303 14.29 -3.32 17.73
N ARG A 304 13.81 -4.39 18.37
CA ARG A 304 14.19 -5.77 18.03
C ARG A 304 13.62 -6.24 16.68
N LEU A 305 12.45 -5.75 16.29
CA LEU A 305 11.81 -6.09 15.01
C LEU A 305 12.31 -5.19 13.87
N ASN A 306 12.53 -3.90 14.15
CA ASN A 306 12.90 -2.90 13.16
C ASN A 306 14.42 -2.88 12.88
N VAL A 307 14.99 -4.05 12.59
CA VAL A 307 16.41 -4.16 12.20
C VAL A 307 16.57 -3.73 10.74
N ILE A 308 15.75 -4.30 9.85
CA ILE A 308 15.63 -3.86 8.46
C ILE A 308 14.16 -3.58 8.16
N ARG A 309 13.86 -2.36 7.73
CA ARG A 309 12.50 -1.95 7.33
C ARG A 309 12.35 -1.99 5.82
N LEU A 310 11.34 -2.71 5.35
CA LEU A 310 10.96 -2.75 3.95
C LEU A 310 9.56 -2.13 3.79
N ARG A 311 9.48 -0.96 3.14
CA ARG A 311 8.22 -0.29 2.85
C ARG A 311 7.67 -0.79 1.52
N LEU A 312 6.48 -1.40 1.55
CA LEU A 312 5.76 -1.79 0.36
C LEU A 312 4.89 -0.61 -0.12
N PRO A 313 5.08 -0.12 -1.36
CA PRO A 313 4.30 1.01 -1.87
C PRO A 313 2.84 0.61 -2.08
N ALA A 314 1.93 1.53 -1.75
CA ALA A 314 0.52 1.40 -2.08
C ALA A 314 0.34 1.34 -3.60
N LEU A 315 -0.76 0.76 -4.10
CA LEU A 315 -1.00 0.61 -5.54
C LEU A 315 -1.06 1.97 -6.26
N ARG A 316 -1.56 3.01 -5.57
CA ARG A 316 -1.52 4.41 -6.03
C ARG A 316 -0.13 5.07 -6.02
N GLU A 317 0.92 4.39 -5.60
CA GLU A 317 2.31 4.88 -5.74
C GLU A 317 3.04 4.13 -6.87
N ARG A 318 2.33 3.19 -7.54
CA ARG A 318 2.81 2.31 -8.60
C ARG A 318 1.70 2.04 -9.62
N HIS A 319 1.04 3.10 -10.11
CA HIS A 319 -0.08 2.99 -11.04
C HIS A 319 0.31 2.25 -12.33
N GLU A 320 1.58 2.33 -12.72
CA GLU A 320 2.15 1.66 -13.89
C GLU A 320 2.01 0.13 -13.82
N ASP A 321 1.82 -0.44 -12.62
CA ASP A 321 1.61 -1.88 -12.42
C ASP A 321 0.15 -2.31 -12.67
N VAL A 322 -0.82 -1.38 -12.61
CA VAL A 322 -2.26 -1.70 -12.69
C VAL A 322 -2.63 -2.45 -13.98
N PRO A 323 -2.16 -2.06 -15.19
CA PRO A 323 -2.45 -2.79 -16.42
C PRO A 323 -2.01 -4.25 -16.41
N MET A 324 -0.79 -4.48 -15.94
CA MET A 324 -0.19 -5.79 -15.92
C MET A 324 -0.88 -6.68 -14.87
N LEU A 325 -1.13 -6.13 -13.68
CA LEU A 325 -1.87 -6.82 -12.61
C LEU A 325 -3.31 -7.15 -13.02
N THR A 326 -4.01 -6.23 -13.69
CA THR A 326 -5.38 -6.44 -14.18
C THR A 326 -5.44 -7.63 -15.13
N ARG A 327 -4.53 -7.68 -16.13
CA ARG A 327 -4.45 -8.82 -17.07
C ARG A 327 -4.16 -10.13 -16.34
N HIS A 328 -3.26 -10.10 -15.37
CA HIS A 328 -2.92 -11.26 -14.56
C HIS A 328 -4.14 -11.78 -13.78
N PHE A 329 -4.85 -10.92 -13.04
CA PHE A 329 -5.97 -11.33 -12.20
C PHE A 329 -7.21 -11.76 -13.00
N LEU A 330 -7.45 -11.17 -14.18
CA LEU A 330 -8.49 -11.65 -15.11
C LEU A 330 -8.15 -13.05 -15.62
N GLN A 331 -6.88 -13.31 -15.96
CA GLN A 331 -6.45 -14.63 -16.41
C GLN A 331 -6.51 -15.66 -15.27
N GLN A 332 -6.09 -15.29 -14.06
CA GLN A 332 -6.13 -16.14 -12.87
C GLN A 332 -7.57 -16.50 -12.51
N SER A 333 -8.48 -15.51 -12.47
CA SER A 333 -9.89 -15.72 -12.16
C SER A 333 -10.56 -16.63 -13.19
N ALA A 334 -10.25 -16.44 -14.47
CA ALA A 334 -10.78 -17.28 -15.54
C ALA A 334 -10.33 -18.74 -15.41
N ARG A 335 -9.06 -18.98 -15.08
CA ARG A 335 -8.54 -20.34 -14.81
C ARG A 335 -9.22 -20.99 -13.61
N GLN A 336 -9.46 -20.25 -12.52
CA GLN A 336 -10.12 -20.78 -11.32
C GLN A 336 -11.59 -21.14 -11.59
N LEU A 337 -12.28 -20.37 -12.42
CA LEU A 337 -13.68 -20.59 -12.77
C LEU A 337 -13.86 -21.55 -13.96
N GLY A 338 -12.78 -21.96 -14.63
CA GLY A 338 -12.82 -22.82 -15.81
C GLY A 338 -13.45 -22.14 -17.03
N VAL A 339 -13.34 -20.81 -17.14
CA VAL A 339 -13.90 -20.00 -18.23
C VAL A 339 -12.80 -19.36 -19.07
N GLU A 340 -13.15 -18.83 -20.24
CA GLU A 340 -12.21 -18.07 -21.04
C GLU A 340 -11.85 -16.72 -20.38
N PRO A 341 -10.59 -16.29 -20.46
CA PRO A 341 -10.16 -15.01 -19.89
C PRO A 341 -10.74 -13.83 -20.66
N LYS A 342 -11.49 -12.98 -19.95
CA LYS A 342 -12.01 -11.73 -20.49
C LYS A 342 -10.89 -10.75 -20.81
N ARG A 343 -11.10 -9.93 -21.83
CA ARG A 343 -10.22 -8.82 -22.21
C ARG A 343 -10.79 -7.52 -21.64
N ILE A 344 -9.93 -6.56 -21.33
CA ILE A 344 -10.36 -5.23 -20.89
C ILE A 344 -10.12 -4.20 -22.00
N ALA A 345 -11.10 -3.34 -22.25
CA ALA A 345 -10.98 -2.23 -23.20
C ALA A 345 -10.04 -1.15 -22.65
N GLU A 346 -9.32 -0.45 -23.54
CA GLU A 346 -8.36 0.59 -23.15
C GLU A 346 -9.00 1.71 -22.32
N SER A 347 -10.24 2.11 -22.63
CA SER A 347 -10.97 3.11 -21.87
C SER A 347 -11.30 2.68 -20.44
N ALA A 348 -11.65 1.40 -20.25
CA ALA A 348 -11.88 0.83 -18.92
C ALA A 348 -10.58 0.70 -18.13
N LEU A 349 -9.49 0.31 -18.81
CA LEU A 349 -8.18 0.19 -18.18
C LEU A 349 -7.63 1.54 -17.74
N ALA A 350 -7.73 2.57 -18.59
CA ALA A 350 -7.35 3.94 -18.23
C ALA A 350 -8.14 4.46 -17.02
N ARG A 351 -9.40 4.05 -16.88
CA ARG A 351 -10.20 4.38 -15.70
C ARG A 351 -9.70 3.67 -14.43
N LEU A 352 -9.34 2.40 -14.53
CA LEU A 352 -8.73 1.66 -13.42
C LEU A 352 -7.40 2.28 -12.98
N GLU A 353 -6.54 2.69 -13.90
CA GLU A 353 -5.25 3.36 -13.58
C GLU A 353 -5.43 4.65 -12.75
N GLN A 354 -6.53 5.38 -12.97
CA GLN A 354 -6.86 6.62 -12.26
C GLN A 354 -7.55 6.40 -10.91
N PHE A 355 -7.89 5.15 -10.56
CA PHE A 355 -8.53 4.83 -9.30
C PHE A 355 -7.48 4.69 -8.19
N ALA A 356 -7.77 5.22 -7.00
CA ALA A 356 -6.79 5.26 -5.91
C ALA A 356 -6.55 3.90 -5.22
N PHE A 357 -7.42 2.91 -5.44
CA PHE A 357 -7.39 1.58 -4.82
C PHE A 357 -7.12 1.62 -3.30
N PRO A 358 -8.07 2.10 -2.47
CA PRO A 358 -7.91 2.08 -1.01
C PRO A 358 -7.66 0.68 -0.44
N GLY A 359 -8.17 -0.37 -1.08
CA GLY A 359 -7.87 -1.78 -0.74
C GLY A 359 -6.68 -2.38 -1.49
N ASN A 360 -5.89 -1.56 -2.18
CA ASN A 360 -4.68 -1.92 -2.92
C ASN A 360 -4.89 -3.10 -3.89
N VAL A 361 -3.92 -4.01 -3.97
CA VAL A 361 -3.90 -5.15 -4.91
C VAL A 361 -5.05 -6.11 -4.63
N ARG A 362 -5.42 -6.31 -3.35
CA ARG A 362 -6.57 -7.15 -2.98
C ARG A 362 -7.89 -6.60 -3.54
N GLN A 363 -8.07 -5.28 -3.56
CA GLN A 363 -9.25 -4.68 -4.19
C GLN A 363 -9.24 -4.89 -5.71
N LEU A 364 -8.09 -4.68 -6.36
CA LEU A 364 -7.96 -4.92 -7.80
C LEU A 364 -8.26 -6.38 -8.17
N GLU A 365 -7.75 -7.34 -7.40
CA GLU A 365 -8.02 -8.77 -7.55
C GLU A 365 -9.53 -9.07 -7.45
N ASN A 366 -10.18 -8.55 -6.40
CA ASN A 366 -11.63 -8.71 -6.20
C ASN A 366 -12.45 -8.11 -7.34
N ILE A 367 -12.06 -6.92 -7.83
CA ILE A 367 -12.71 -6.28 -8.98
C ILE A 367 -12.56 -7.16 -10.23
N CYS A 368 -11.36 -7.68 -10.50
CA CYS A 368 -11.13 -8.56 -11.66
C CYS A 368 -11.92 -9.87 -11.55
N HIS A 369 -12.01 -10.46 -10.35
CA HIS A 369 -12.80 -11.64 -10.10
C HIS A 369 -14.29 -11.37 -10.33
N TRP A 370 -14.81 -10.27 -9.78
CA TRP A 370 -16.19 -9.83 -9.99
C TRP A 370 -16.50 -9.56 -11.47
N LEU A 371 -15.61 -8.89 -12.20
CA LEU A 371 -15.74 -8.65 -13.64
C LEU A 371 -15.75 -9.96 -14.44
N THR A 372 -14.99 -10.96 -14.02
CA THR A 372 -14.98 -12.28 -14.66
C THR A 372 -16.34 -12.97 -14.55
N VAL A 373 -17.02 -12.81 -13.41
CA VAL A 373 -18.34 -13.42 -13.14
C VAL A 373 -19.50 -12.61 -13.71
N MET A 374 -19.49 -11.28 -13.53
CA MET A 374 -20.65 -10.42 -13.74
C MET A 374 -20.68 -9.72 -15.10
N ALA A 375 -19.52 -9.49 -15.74
CA ALA A 375 -19.52 -8.80 -17.03
C ALA A 375 -20.14 -9.73 -18.11
N PRO A 376 -21.17 -9.29 -18.84
CA PRO A 376 -21.85 -10.13 -19.82
C PRO A 376 -21.00 -10.38 -21.07
N ALA A 377 -20.17 -9.41 -21.45
CA ALA A 377 -19.34 -9.46 -22.65
C ALA A 377 -17.94 -10.07 -22.42
N GLN A 378 -17.31 -10.55 -23.49
CA GLN A 378 -15.91 -11.00 -23.48
C GLN A 378 -14.90 -9.85 -23.39
N VAL A 379 -15.32 -8.65 -23.79
CA VAL A 379 -14.55 -7.41 -23.65
C VAL A 379 -15.23 -6.55 -22.59
N ILE A 380 -14.54 -6.32 -21.48
CA ILE A 380 -14.95 -5.46 -20.38
C ILE A 380 -14.83 -4.01 -20.84
N SER A 381 -15.96 -3.32 -20.93
CA SER A 381 -16.08 -1.93 -21.30
C SER A 381 -16.21 -1.03 -20.05
N LEU A 382 -16.17 0.29 -20.23
CA LEU A 382 -16.19 1.24 -19.12
C LEU A 382 -17.43 1.09 -18.24
N GLN A 383 -18.59 0.85 -18.84
CA GLN A 383 -19.88 0.65 -18.16
C GLN A 383 -19.95 -0.64 -17.33
N ASP A 384 -19.06 -1.61 -17.58
CA ASP A 384 -19.02 -2.86 -16.84
C ASP A 384 -18.23 -2.73 -15.53
N LEU A 385 -17.52 -1.61 -15.32
CA LEU A 385 -16.75 -1.38 -14.10
C LEU A 385 -17.68 -1.15 -12.88
N PRO A 386 -17.23 -1.53 -11.67
CA PRO A 386 -18.01 -1.29 -10.46
C PRO A 386 -18.34 0.19 -10.24
N PRO A 387 -19.51 0.53 -9.65
CA PRO A 387 -19.90 1.91 -9.34
C PRO A 387 -18.84 2.66 -8.53
N GLU A 388 -18.18 2.00 -7.58
CA GLU A 388 -17.11 2.60 -6.78
C GLU A 388 -15.92 3.10 -7.62
N VAL A 389 -15.63 2.47 -8.76
CA VAL A 389 -14.58 2.92 -9.68
C VAL A 389 -15.11 4.00 -10.61
N LEU A 390 -16.38 3.95 -10.98
CA LEU A 390 -17.00 4.95 -11.86
C LEU A 390 -17.21 6.30 -11.15
N GLU A 391 -17.68 6.26 -9.91
CA GLU A 391 -18.06 7.45 -9.12
C GLU A 391 -16.89 8.10 -8.37
N ALA A 392 -15.75 7.42 -8.29
CA ALA A 392 -14.59 7.95 -7.58
C ALA A 392 -14.02 9.23 -8.22
N PRO A 393 -13.59 10.22 -7.43
CA PRO A 393 -12.85 11.35 -7.98
C PRO A 393 -11.58 10.86 -8.69
N VAL A 394 -11.27 11.45 -9.85
CA VAL A 394 -10.04 11.14 -10.59
C VAL A 394 -8.85 11.45 -9.68
N TYR A 395 -8.04 10.44 -9.37
CA TYR A 395 -6.81 10.65 -8.63
C TYR A 395 -5.83 11.43 -9.50
N GLN A 396 -5.57 12.69 -9.15
CA GLN A 396 -4.45 13.44 -9.72
C GLN A 396 -3.22 13.16 -8.87
N PRO A 397 -2.16 12.53 -9.43
CA PRO A 397 -0.92 12.34 -8.69
C PRO A 397 -0.40 13.74 -8.30
N THR A 398 -0.21 13.96 -7.01
CA THR A 398 0.51 15.14 -6.53
C THR A 398 1.94 15.00 -7.00
N THR A 399 2.24 15.62 -8.14
CA THR A 399 3.62 15.90 -8.51
C THR A 399 4.23 16.65 -7.33
N ARG A 400 5.25 16.06 -6.68
CA ARG A 400 6.12 16.82 -5.78
C ARG A 400 6.77 17.87 -6.65
N GLY A 401 6.18 19.06 -6.66
CA GLY A 401 6.74 20.23 -7.31
C GLY A 401 8.14 20.45 -6.76
N VAL A 402 9.12 20.40 -7.66
CA VAL A 402 10.38 21.09 -7.46
C VAL A 402 10.04 22.53 -7.05
N PRO A 403 10.56 23.07 -5.94
CA PRO A 403 10.31 24.46 -5.60
C PRO A 403 10.96 25.33 -6.67
N GLY A 404 10.15 25.79 -7.62
CA GLY A 404 10.52 26.90 -8.51
C GLY A 404 10.80 28.14 -7.66
N PRO A 405 11.72 29.02 -8.11
CA PRO A 405 12.21 30.09 -7.28
C PRO A 405 11.06 31.01 -6.89
N ALA A 406 11.00 31.32 -5.60
CA ALA A 406 10.04 32.25 -5.02
C ALA A 406 10.00 33.54 -5.83
N ALA A 407 8.85 33.81 -6.45
CA ALA A 407 8.56 35.14 -6.97
C ALA A 407 8.52 36.09 -5.77
N ALA A 408 9.57 36.91 -5.67
CA ALA A 408 9.71 37.96 -4.68
C ALA A 408 8.51 38.90 -4.78
N VAL A 409 7.75 38.97 -3.69
CA VAL A 409 6.75 40.02 -3.47
C VAL A 409 7.55 41.29 -3.22
N VAL A 410 7.64 42.16 -4.23
CA VAL A 410 8.26 43.47 -4.10
C VAL A 410 7.34 44.32 -3.22
N ALA A 411 7.77 44.56 -1.99
CA ALA A 411 7.19 45.55 -1.11
C ALA A 411 7.70 46.93 -1.53
N GLU A 412 6.91 47.67 -2.32
CA GLU A 412 7.14 49.11 -2.51
C GLU A 412 6.52 49.87 -1.34
N ARG A 413 7.37 50.31 -0.41
CA ARG A 413 7.12 51.44 0.47
C ARG A 413 7.54 52.70 -0.27
N HIS A 414 6.67 53.69 -0.43
CA HIS A 414 7.09 55.09 -0.52
C HIS A 414 6.08 56.01 0.17
N GLU A 415 6.66 56.96 0.91
CA GLU A 415 6.06 57.86 1.88
C GLU A 415 5.07 58.88 1.30
N SER A 416 4.16 59.30 2.17
CA SER A 416 3.30 60.46 2.07
C SER A 416 4.06 61.78 2.29
N LEU A 417 3.73 62.81 1.50
CA LEU A 417 3.45 64.23 1.85
C LEU A 417 4.02 65.20 0.79
N GLU A 418 3.14 65.96 0.12
CA GLU A 418 3.17 67.44 0.16
C GLU A 418 1.95 68.05 -0.56
N VAL A 419 1.53 69.19 -0.02
CA VAL A 419 0.35 70.00 -0.35
C VAL A 419 0.78 71.19 -1.21
N ALA A 420 0.09 71.49 -2.33
CA ALA A 420 -0.15 72.87 -2.81
C ALA A 420 -0.94 72.97 -4.15
N THR A 421 -2.16 73.51 -4.07
CA THR A 421 -2.55 74.83 -4.65
C THR A 421 -2.77 75.02 -6.18
N ILE A 422 -4.04 75.28 -6.53
CA ILE A 422 -4.63 76.31 -7.47
C ILE A 422 -4.70 76.06 -9.01
N ALA A 423 -5.94 75.75 -9.44
CA ALA A 423 -6.86 76.50 -10.33
C ALA A 423 -6.90 76.40 -11.88
N THR A 424 -8.16 76.54 -12.33
CA THR A 424 -8.72 77.15 -13.58
C THR A 424 -8.77 76.22 -14.82
N VAL A 425 -9.80 76.13 -15.68
CA VAL A 425 -10.95 77.00 -16.04
C VAL A 425 -12.08 76.16 -16.72
N ALA A 426 -13.35 76.51 -16.39
CA ALA A 426 -14.61 76.60 -17.17
C ALA A 426 -15.07 75.68 -18.34
N SER A 427 -16.42 75.52 -18.34
CA SER A 427 -17.43 75.45 -19.45
C SER A 427 -17.59 74.14 -20.24
N GLY A 428 -18.79 73.62 -20.54
CA GLY A 428 -20.18 74.04 -20.30
C GLY A 428 -21.20 73.07 -20.95
N THR A 429 -22.48 73.16 -20.51
CA THR A 429 -23.78 72.86 -21.20
C THR A 429 -24.09 71.44 -21.73
N ALA A 430 -25.11 70.74 -21.17
CA ALA A 430 -26.52 70.58 -21.66
C ALA A 430 -26.64 69.50 -22.79
N THR A 431 -27.62 68.60 -22.97
CA THR A 431 -28.99 68.32 -22.49
C THR A 431 -29.47 66.97 -23.11
N GLU A 432 -30.54 66.36 -22.57
CA GLU A 432 -31.49 65.41 -23.25
C GLU A 432 -31.00 63.98 -23.61
N SER A 433 -31.77 62.88 -23.62
CA SER A 433 -33.21 62.57 -23.46
C SER A 433 -33.41 61.03 -23.32
N VAL A 434 -34.59 60.60 -22.81
CA VAL A 434 -35.13 59.23 -22.76
C VAL A 434 -36.10 59.04 -23.95
N PRO A 435 -36.36 57.82 -24.49
CA PRO A 435 -37.66 57.14 -24.20
C PRO A 435 -37.67 55.58 -24.19
N GLN A 436 -38.80 55.04 -23.69
CA GLN A 436 -39.28 53.65 -23.56
C GLN A 436 -39.75 52.94 -24.86
N ALA A 437 -39.90 51.60 -24.81
CA ALA A 437 -40.97 50.73 -25.41
C ALA A 437 -40.77 49.27 -24.91
N THR A 438 -41.66 48.51 -24.23
CA THR A 438 -43.01 47.91 -24.45
C THR A 438 -43.13 46.62 -25.30
N ALA A 439 -43.43 45.52 -24.59
CA ALA A 439 -44.46 44.45 -24.79
C ALA A 439 -44.47 43.43 -25.95
N GLY A 440 -44.82 42.18 -25.62
CA GLY A 440 -45.34 41.13 -26.51
C GLY A 440 -45.81 39.85 -25.76
N SER A 441 -47.09 39.47 -25.94
CA SER A 441 -47.87 38.40 -25.27
C SER A 441 -48.09 37.13 -26.13
N GLY A 442 -48.59 36.04 -25.49
CA GLY A 442 -49.48 35.00 -26.10
C GLY A 442 -49.38 33.62 -25.41
N ALA A 443 -50.36 33.18 -24.58
CA ALA A 443 -51.59 32.38 -24.88
C ALA A 443 -51.33 30.83 -24.90
N THR A 444 -52.15 29.86 -24.45
CA THR A 444 -53.61 29.74 -24.21
C THR A 444 -53.98 28.39 -23.54
N HIS A 445 -55.02 28.38 -22.67
CA HIS A 445 -56.15 27.41 -22.44
C HIS A 445 -55.96 25.87 -22.36
N LEU A 446 -56.42 25.09 -21.34
CA LEU A 446 -57.74 24.83 -20.68
C LEU A 446 -58.66 23.79 -21.37
N SER A 447 -59.14 22.80 -20.57
CA SER A 447 -60.52 22.21 -20.48
C SER A 447 -60.55 20.65 -20.36
N ARG A 448 -61.10 20.11 -19.23
CA ARG A 448 -62.39 19.35 -19.06
C ARG A 448 -62.34 17.88 -19.51
N ASP A 449 -63.05 16.88 -18.98
CA ASP A 449 -63.97 16.66 -17.84
C ASP A 449 -64.14 15.12 -17.69
N ASP A 450 -64.50 14.70 -16.49
CA ASP A 450 -65.21 13.50 -15.98
C ASP A 450 -65.46 12.20 -16.79
N GLY A 451 -65.35 11.06 -16.08
CA GLY A 451 -66.26 9.92 -16.26
C GLY A 451 -65.80 8.50 -15.83
N ALA A 452 -66.42 7.99 -14.75
CA ALA A 452 -66.73 6.57 -14.42
C ALA A 452 -65.80 5.72 -13.53
N ALA A 453 -66.35 5.32 -12.37
CA ALA A 453 -66.03 4.13 -11.54
C ALA A 453 -67.01 2.97 -11.89
N PRO A 454 -66.98 1.73 -11.33
CA PRO A 454 -66.24 1.13 -10.18
C PRO A 454 -65.47 -0.18 -10.54
N VAL A 455 -64.75 -0.96 -9.70
CA VAL A 455 -65.16 -1.86 -8.59
C VAL A 455 -63.93 -2.33 -7.76
N ASN A 456 -64.17 -2.59 -6.46
CA ASN A 456 -63.31 -2.93 -5.31
C ASN A 456 -62.18 -4.00 -5.42
N GLY A 457 -61.16 -3.82 -4.55
CA GLY A 457 -60.40 -4.94 -3.97
C GLY A 457 -59.13 -4.59 -3.17
N TYR A 458 -59.29 -4.25 -1.87
CA TYR A 458 -58.31 -4.29 -0.76
C TYR A 458 -56.96 -3.52 -0.87
N GLY A 459 -56.90 -2.36 -0.21
CA GLY A 459 -55.64 -1.71 0.20
C GLY A 459 -55.89 -0.58 1.21
N GLY A 460 -55.16 -0.57 2.33
CA GLY A 460 -55.13 0.53 3.30
C GLY A 460 -54.01 0.29 4.34
N ALA A 461 -53.15 1.24 4.69
CA ALA A 461 -53.20 2.69 4.50
C ALA A 461 -51.79 3.28 4.28
N ASN A 462 -51.65 4.02 3.18
CA ASN A 462 -50.64 5.07 2.99
C ASN A 462 -51.30 6.40 3.38
N VAL A 463 -50.63 7.19 4.23
CA VAL A 463 -50.96 8.60 4.44
C VAL A 463 -49.96 9.44 3.64
N THR A 464 -50.51 10.16 2.67
CA THR A 464 -49.84 11.17 1.83
C THR A 464 -49.39 12.36 2.68
N ILE A 465 -48.15 12.82 2.52
CA ILE A 465 -47.78 14.22 2.80
C ILE A 465 -47.18 14.83 1.54
N ASN A 466 -47.87 15.84 1.04
CA ASN A 466 -47.47 16.72 -0.05
C ASN A 466 -46.11 17.38 0.26
N GLY A 467 -45.20 17.31 -0.70
CA GLY A 467 -44.05 18.18 -0.77
C GLY A 467 -44.33 19.36 -1.69
N THR A 468 -44.15 20.59 -1.19
CA THR A 468 -43.49 21.69 -1.92
C THR A 468 -42.96 22.74 -0.92
N ALA A 469 -41.62 22.77 -0.80
CA ALA A 469 -40.70 23.89 -0.62
C ALA A 469 -41.12 25.16 0.17
N ASN A 470 -40.43 25.43 1.28
CA ASN A 470 -39.49 26.58 1.43
C ASN A 470 -38.92 26.69 2.87
N GLY A 471 -37.60 26.92 2.98
CA GLY A 471 -37.00 27.74 4.04
C GLY A 471 -36.46 27.06 5.31
N THR A 472 -35.12 26.94 5.39
CA THR A 472 -34.28 27.04 6.61
C THR A 472 -34.57 26.13 7.81
N THR A 473 -33.85 25.01 7.97
CA THR A 473 -33.40 24.46 9.27
C THR A 473 -32.24 23.45 9.12
N ASN A 474 -31.17 23.80 8.40
CA ASN A 474 -29.98 22.93 8.29
C ASN A 474 -28.99 23.15 9.46
N GLY A 475 -29.49 23.26 10.69
CA GLY A 475 -28.67 23.55 11.88
C GLY A 475 -29.30 23.13 13.22
N GLY A 476 -30.12 22.08 13.24
CA GLY A 476 -30.98 21.79 14.39
C GLY A 476 -30.28 21.20 15.62
N TRP A 477 -29.51 20.12 15.47
CA TRP A 477 -28.98 19.37 16.62
C TRP A 477 -27.45 19.37 16.69
N GLU A 478 -26.76 19.38 15.54
CA GLU A 478 -25.29 19.43 15.49
C GLU A 478 -24.76 20.75 16.04
N HIS A 479 -25.39 21.87 15.67
CA HIS A 479 -25.05 23.19 16.23
C HIS A 479 -25.37 23.28 17.74
N ALA A 480 -26.42 22.60 18.20
CA ALA A 480 -26.75 22.55 19.62
C ALA A 480 -25.73 21.71 20.41
N LEU A 481 -25.26 20.61 19.83
CA LEU A 481 -24.19 19.78 20.40
C LEU A 481 -22.87 20.57 20.45
N GLU A 482 -22.52 21.29 19.38
CA GLU A 482 -21.33 22.14 19.31
C GLU A 482 -21.38 23.24 20.37
N SER A 483 -22.52 23.91 20.53
CA SER A 483 -22.71 24.96 21.53
C SER A 483 -22.57 24.41 22.96
N GLU A 484 -23.11 23.21 23.23
CA GLU A 484 -22.98 22.55 24.53
C GLU A 484 -21.53 22.10 24.79
N ALA A 485 -20.84 21.56 23.79
CA ALA A 485 -19.43 21.18 23.90
C ALA A 485 -18.54 22.40 24.21
N GLN A 486 -18.77 23.52 23.51
CA GLN A 486 -18.08 24.79 23.77
C GLN A 486 -18.32 25.27 25.21
N ARG A 487 -19.56 25.19 25.71
CA ARG A 487 -19.91 25.57 27.08
C ARG A 487 -19.17 24.72 28.13
N LEU A 488 -19.13 23.39 27.94
CA LEU A 488 -18.47 22.47 28.87
C LEU A 488 -16.94 22.66 28.89
N LEU A 489 -16.35 22.88 27.72
CA LEU A 489 -14.91 23.14 27.58
C LEU A 489 -14.52 24.51 28.17
N ALA A 490 -15.29 25.55 27.91
CA ALA A 490 -15.07 26.88 28.48
C ALA A 490 -15.25 26.89 30.02
N GLY A 491 -16.14 26.04 30.53
CA GLY A 491 -16.34 25.83 31.96
C GLY A 491 -15.26 25.00 32.66
N GLY A 492 -14.25 24.51 31.93
CA GLY A 492 -13.14 23.72 32.49
C GLY A 492 -13.55 22.36 33.04
N GLN A 493 -14.67 21.78 32.59
CA GLN A 493 -15.04 20.43 33.01
C GLN A 493 -14.05 19.40 32.47
N PRO A 494 -13.52 18.49 33.31
CA PRO A 494 -12.78 17.33 32.83
C PRO A 494 -13.73 16.32 32.17
N GLU A 495 -13.20 15.44 31.32
CA GLU A 495 -13.93 14.30 30.74
C GLU A 495 -15.18 14.68 29.91
N VAL A 496 -15.18 15.84 29.25
CA VAL A 496 -16.29 16.32 28.41
C VAL A 496 -16.74 15.29 27.37
N TRP A 497 -15.79 14.54 26.79
CA TRP A 497 -16.07 13.46 25.86
C TRP A 497 -16.98 12.38 26.45
N ASP A 498 -16.64 11.87 27.63
CA ASP A 498 -17.42 10.80 28.29
C ASP A 498 -18.78 11.32 28.75
N ALA A 499 -18.85 12.55 29.23
CA ALA A 499 -20.09 13.20 29.63
C ALA A 499 -21.08 13.34 28.46
N LEU A 500 -20.62 13.82 27.31
CA LEU A 500 -21.46 13.98 26.11
C LEU A 500 -21.81 12.62 25.49
N THR A 501 -20.86 11.69 25.43
CA THR A 501 -21.08 10.34 24.89
C THR A 501 -22.13 9.59 25.70
N ARG A 502 -22.03 9.58 27.04
CA ARG A 502 -23.04 8.94 27.90
C ARG A 502 -24.43 9.57 27.73
N ARG A 503 -24.53 10.90 27.60
CA ARG A 503 -25.81 11.61 27.38
C ARG A 503 -26.42 11.25 26.04
N PHE A 504 -25.61 11.23 24.98
CA PHE A 504 -26.03 10.84 23.65
C PHE A 504 -26.51 9.39 23.60
N GLU A 505 -25.68 8.46 24.07
CA GLU A 505 -25.99 7.02 24.09
C GLU A 505 -27.25 6.74 24.92
N SER A 506 -27.40 7.38 26.08
CA SER A 506 -28.58 7.21 26.94
C SER A 506 -29.86 7.67 26.26
N ARG A 507 -29.84 8.83 25.60
CA ARG A 507 -31.01 9.36 24.88
C ARG A 507 -31.35 8.50 23.67
N LEU A 508 -30.35 8.08 22.91
CA LEU A 508 -30.56 7.26 21.72
C LEU A 508 -31.12 5.87 22.08
N ILE A 509 -30.58 5.22 23.10
CA ILE A 509 -31.03 3.90 23.55
C ILE A 509 -32.44 3.98 24.15
N ARG A 510 -32.76 5.00 24.96
CA ARG A 510 -34.12 5.20 25.50
C ARG A 510 -35.14 5.39 24.38
N THR A 511 -34.83 6.20 23.37
CA THR A 511 -35.71 6.42 22.21
C THR A 511 -35.93 5.13 21.43
N ALA A 512 -34.88 4.34 21.19
CA ALA A 512 -34.99 3.07 20.50
C ALA A 512 -35.81 2.04 21.30
N LEU A 513 -35.66 1.98 22.62
CA LEU A 513 -36.47 1.13 23.49
C LEU A 513 -37.93 1.56 23.49
N ALA A 514 -38.23 2.86 23.55
CA ALA A 514 -39.60 3.37 23.45
C ALA A 514 -40.25 3.01 22.09
N ALA A 515 -39.53 3.22 20.99
CA ALA A 515 -40.01 2.91 19.64
C ALA A 515 -40.23 1.40 19.37
N THR A 516 -39.65 0.54 20.20
CA THR A 516 -39.75 -0.92 20.11
C THR A 516 -40.51 -1.53 21.28
N HIS A 517 -41.23 -0.73 22.07
CA HIS A 517 -42.03 -1.17 23.22
C HIS A 517 -41.22 -2.01 24.23
N GLY A 518 -39.96 -1.62 24.47
CA GLY A 518 -39.05 -2.28 25.41
C GLY A 518 -38.34 -3.52 24.85
N ARG A 519 -38.54 -3.87 23.57
CA ARG A 519 -37.91 -5.05 22.94
C ARG A 519 -36.44 -4.77 22.61
N ARG A 520 -35.55 -5.12 23.53
CA ARG A 520 -34.09 -4.90 23.43
C ARG A 520 -33.46 -5.44 22.13
N MET A 521 -33.89 -6.60 21.64
CA MET A 521 -33.35 -7.18 20.40
C MET A 521 -33.75 -6.37 19.16
N GLU A 522 -34.99 -5.90 19.10
CA GLU A 522 -35.48 -5.07 18.00
C GLU A 522 -34.85 -3.67 18.06
N ALA A 523 -34.68 -3.10 19.27
CA ALA A 523 -33.96 -1.85 19.48
C ALA A 523 -32.49 -1.94 19.00
N ALA A 524 -31.79 -3.02 19.34
CA ALA A 524 -30.43 -3.29 18.87
C ALA A 524 -30.35 -3.36 17.35
N GLN A 525 -31.28 -4.08 16.72
CA GLN A 525 -31.33 -4.20 15.26
C GLN A 525 -31.58 -2.84 14.58
N ARG A 526 -32.51 -2.02 15.09
CA ARG A 526 -32.79 -0.67 14.54
C ARG A 526 -31.63 0.30 14.76
N LEU A 527 -30.86 0.13 15.82
CA LEU A 527 -29.65 0.92 16.10
C LEU A 527 -28.40 0.38 15.39
N GLY A 528 -28.46 -0.76 14.69
CA GLY A 528 -27.31 -1.37 14.04
C GLY A 528 -26.24 -1.90 14.99
N ILE A 529 -26.57 -2.12 16.27
CA ILE A 529 -25.63 -2.61 17.29
C ILE A 529 -25.96 -4.06 17.67
N GLY A 530 -24.94 -4.82 18.06
CA GLY A 530 -25.12 -6.19 18.53
C GLY A 530 -25.99 -6.29 19.81
N ARG A 531 -26.70 -7.41 19.96
CA ARG A 531 -27.56 -7.69 21.13
C ARG A 531 -26.80 -7.60 22.47
N ASN A 532 -25.57 -8.11 22.53
CA ASN A 532 -24.77 -8.07 23.75
C ASN A 532 -24.32 -6.64 24.07
N THR A 533 -24.07 -5.84 23.03
CA THR A 533 -23.67 -4.44 23.13
C THR A 533 -24.79 -3.58 23.72
N ILE A 534 -26.04 -3.72 23.23
CA ILE A 534 -27.17 -2.95 23.82
C ILE A 534 -27.41 -3.36 25.27
N THR A 535 -27.26 -4.65 25.59
CA THR A 535 -27.48 -5.17 26.94
C THR A 535 -26.45 -4.61 27.91
N ARG A 536 -25.17 -4.62 27.53
CA ARG A 536 -24.09 -4.01 28.30
C ARG A 536 -24.29 -2.51 28.47
N LYS A 537 -24.63 -1.80 27.39
CA LYS A 537 -24.85 -0.34 27.43
C LYS A 537 -26.04 0.08 28.28
N ILE A 538 -27.13 -0.70 28.29
CA ILE A 538 -28.27 -0.47 29.19
C ILE A 538 -27.85 -0.56 30.65
N GLN A 539 -27.01 -1.53 31.00
CA GLN A 539 -26.48 -1.71 32.37
C GLN A 539 -25.47 -0.60 32.74
N GLU A 540 -24.52 -0.30 31.85
CA GLU A 540 -23.49 0.74 32.06
C GLU A 540 -24.10 2.15 32.23
N LEU A 541 -25.21 2.42 31.55
CA LEU A 541 -25.91 3.71 31.57
C LEU A 541 -27.07 3.74 32.59
N GLY A 542 -27.31 2.66 33.34
CA GLY A 542 -28.35 2.59 34.38
C GLY A 542 -29.77 2.75 33.84
N LEU A 543 -30.06 2.19 32.66
CA LEU A 543 -31.35 2.37 31.94
C LEU A 543 -32.38 1.27 32.25
N ASP A 544 -32.13 0.40 33.23
CA ASP A 544 -32.95 -0.80 33.54
C ASP A 544 -34.20 -0.52 34.43
N ALA A 545 -34.42 0.71 34.91
CA ALA A 545 -35.58 1.05 35.72
C ALA A 545 -36.73 1.64 34.88
N PRO A 546 -37.99 1.15 35.03
CA PRO A 546 -39.15 1.89 34.54
C PRO A 546 -39.30 3.18 35.36
N ASP A 547 -39.49 4.32 34.68
CA ASP A 547 -39.88 5.57 35.33
C ASP A 547 -41.21 5.31 36.07
N GLU A 548 -41.21 5.38 37.41
CA GLU A 548 -42.45 5.50 38.19
C GLU A 548 -43.06 6.86 37.88
N GLY A 549 -44.11 6.86 37.05
CA GLY A 549 -44.94 8.00 36.70
C GLY A 549 -46.30 7.53 36.21
#